data_AF-A0A147B7K1-F1
#
_entry.id   AF-A0A147B7K1-F1
#
_cell.length_a   1.000
_cell.length_b   1.000
_cell.length_c   1.000
_cell.angle_alpha   90.00
_cell.angle_beta   90.00
_cell.angle_gamma   90.00
#
_symmetry.space_group_name_H-M   'P 1'
#
loop_
_entity.id
_entity.type
_entity.pdbx_description
1 polymer ?
#
loop_
_entity_poly.entity_id
_entity_poly.type
_entity_poly.pdbx_seq_one_letter_code
_entity_poly.pdbx_strand_id
1 'polypeptide(L)'
;NGLVRLLKPGCRTVVLLADQESKPKLLPQFFRAVFPYRKNKTLMFAMLMLEKNLEWYRKILAQALGERRPLNINPKNCIGTVLSLNGHRKYFCMYHAKHMEPVPKKKKESGGDFMGFEDSSSGSDTSDVESGHLLKKQEDTCAADVYSNVLFEEHLLDGLPNWLDRLFEGTTKRYYIQYWPECMK
;
A
#
# COMPACT_ATOMS: atom_id res chain seq x y z
N ASN A 1 4.94 -2.99 25.21
CA ASN A 1 4.89 -3.95 24.07
C ASN A 1 3.66 -4.87 24.03
N GLY A 2 2.53 -4.53 24.67
CA GLY A 2 1.35 -5.41 24.67
C GLY A 2 0.83 -5.73 23.27
N LEU A 3 0.92 -4.75 22.36
CA LEU A 3 0.49 -4.85 20.95
C LEU A 3 1.23 -5.90 20.11
N VAL A 4 2.33 -6.46 20.62
CA VAL A 4 3.16 -7.43 19.88
C VAL A 4 3.48 -8.66 20.72
N ARG A 5 3.92 -8.47 21.98
CA ARG A 5 4.43 -9.55 22.83
C ARG A 5 3.32 -10.36 23.50
N LEU A 6 2.11 -9.80 23.63
CA LEU A 6 0.96 -10.49 24.25
C LEU A 6 0.06 -11.16 23.22
N LEU A 7 0.42 -11.12 21.93
CA LEU A 7 -0.34 -11.76 20.87
C LEU A 7 -0.21 -13.28 20.97
N LYS A 8 -1.35 -13.97 20.99
CA LYS A 8 -1.38 -15.42 20.76
C LYS A 8 -0.88 -15.73 19.34
N PRO A 9 -0.30 -16.93 19.11
CA PRO A 9 0.02 -17.38 17.76
C PRO A 9 -1.20 -17.25 16.84
N GLY A 10 -0.99 -16.72 15.63
CA GLY A 10 -2.06 -16.46 14.66
C GLY A 10 -2.74 -15.09 14.80
N CYS A 11 -2.55 -14.38 15.92
CA CYS A 11 -3.10 -13.04 16.08
C CYS A 11 -2.18 -11.96 15.47
N ARG A 12 -2.80 -10.88 14.98
CA ARG A 12 -2.12 -9.71 14.40
C ARG A 12 -2.69 -8.43 15.01
N THR A 13 -1.83 -7.42 15.15
CA THR A 13 -2.27 -6.07 15.53
C THR A 13 -2.14 -5.15 14.33
N VAL A 14 -3.23 -4.53 13.90
CA VAL A 14 -3.23 -3.46 12.90
C VAL A 14 -3.16 -2.12 13.63
N VAL A 15 -2.13 -1.34 13.35
CA VAL A 15 -1.78 -0.12 14.08
C VAL A 15 -1.73 1.07 13.13
N LEU A 16 -2.52 2.11 13.40
CA LEU A 16 -2.40 3.40 12.73
C LEU A 16 -1.33 4.26 13.40
N LEU A 17 -0.42 4.84 12.60
CA LEU A 17 0.51 5.88 13.03
C LEU A 17 -0.10 7.27 12.80
N ALA A 18 -0.29 8.02 13.88
CA ALA A 18 -0.84 9.37 13.86
C ALA A 18 -0.15 10.26 14.90
N ASP A 19 -0.28 11.57 14.73
CA ASP A 19 0.10 12.58 15.74
C ASP A 19 -1.16 13.14 16.43
N GLN A 20 -0.98 14.06 17.38
CA GLN A 20 -2.11 14.59 18.14
C GLN A 20 -3.06 15.45 17.29
N GLU A 21 -2.52 16.15 16.28
CA GLU A 21 -3.25 17.06 15.41
C GLU A 21 -4.09 16.30 14.36
N SER A 22 -3.54 15.23 13.79
CA SER A 22 -4.16 14.41 12.74
C SER A 22 -5.15 13.36 13.24
N LYS A 23 -4.95 12.91 14.48
CA LYS A 23 -5.81 11.91 15.13
C LYS A 23 -7.32 12.15 14.94
N PRO A 24 -7.91 13.34 15.18
CA PRO A 24 -9.35 13.54 15.02
C PRO A 24 -9.86 13.33 13.58
N LYS A 25 -9.01 13.48 12.56
CA LYS A 25 -9.37 13.25 11.15
C LYS A 25 -9.15 11.80 10.73
N LEU A 26 -7.99 11.23 11.08
CA LEU A 26 -7.59 9.90 10.63
C LEU A 26 -8.27 8.77 11.40
N LEU A 27 -8.50 8.94 12.70
CA LEU A 27 -9.04 7.86 13.54
C LEU A 27 -10.47 7.44 13.12
N PRO A 28 -11.41 8.35 12.79
CA PRO A 28 -12.72 7.96 12.27
C PRO A 28 -12.63 7.21 10.93
N GLN A 29 -11.74 7.63 10.02
CA GLN A 29 -11.54 6.93 8.75
C GLN A 29 -10.98 5.52 8.96
N PHE A 30 -9.95 5.41 9.81
CA PHE A 30 -9.39 4.13 10.20
C PHE A 30 -10.44 3.21 10.83
N PHE A 31 -11.25 3.74 11.75
CA PHE A 31 -12.34 2.99 12.37
C PHE A 31 -13.32 2.45 11.33
N ARG A 32 -13.77 3.27 10.39
CA ARG A 32 -14.67 2.84 9.30
C ARG A 32 -14.05 1.72 8.47
N ALA A 33 -12.77 1.84 8.12
CA ALA A 33 -12.07 0.83 7.32
C ALA A 33 -11.93 -0.51 8.07
N VAL A 34 -11.68 -0.49 9.38
CA VAL A 34 -11.47 -1.73 10.17
C VAL A 34 -12.75 -2.29 10.78
N PHE A 35 -13.84 -1.52 10.82
CA PHE A 35 -15.12 -1.90 11.43
C PHE A 35 -15.68 -3.25 10.93
N PRO A 36 -15.61 -3.59 9.64
CA PRO A 36 -16.08 -4.89 9.14
C PRO A 36 -15.39 -6.09 9.84
N TYR A 37 -14.15 -5.90 10.28
CA TYR A 37 -13.33 -6.95 10.89
C TYR A 37 -13.39 -6.96 12.42
N ARG A 38 -14.20 -6.12 13.07
CA ARG A 38 -14.28 -5.97 14.55
C ARG A 38 -14.60 -7.25 15.32
N LYS A 39 -15.27 -8.22 14.68
CA LYS A 39 -15.64 -9.50 15.30
C LYS A 39 -14.52 -10.55 15.21
N ASN A 40 -13.44 -10.26 14.49
CA ASN A 40 -12.33 -11.19 14.32
C ASN A 40 -11.46 -11.22 15.59
N LYS A 41 -11.54 -12.34 16.33
CA LYS A 41 -10.78 -12.56 17.57
C LYS A 41 -9.26 -12.63 17.37
N THR A 42 -8.79 -12.77 16.14
CA THR A 42 -7.36 -12.81 15.79
C THR A 42 -6.79 -11.43 15.44
N LEU A 43 -7.64 -10.39 15.34
CA LEU A 43 -7.20 -9.05 15.01
C LEU A 43 -7.39 -8.11 16.19
N MET A 44 -6.36 -7.32 16.46
CA MET A 44 -6.44 -6.17 17.34
C MET A 44 -6.22 -4.91 16.53
N PHE A 45 -6.93 -3.85 16.88
CA PHE A 45 -6.80 -2.55 16.23
C PHE A 45 -6.30 -1.55 17.27
N ALA A 46 -5.29 -0.78 16.93
CA ALA A 46 -4.73 0.23 17.81
C ALA A 46 -4.29 1.46 17.02
N MET A 47 -4.08 2.55 17.74
CA MET A 47 -3.42 3.75 17.24
C MET A 47 -2.16 3.95 18.07
N LEU A 48 -1.09 4.37 17.42
CA LEU A 48 0.20 4.64 18.04
C LEU A 48 0.59 6.09 17.77
N MET A 49 0.84 6.84 18.85
CA MET A 49 1.26 8.23 18.77
C MET A 49 2.71 8.28 18.30
N LEU A 50 2.94 8.89 17.13
CA LEU A 50 4.27 9.00 16.52
C LEU A 50 5.25 9.75 17.42
N GLU A 51 4.83 10.83 18.07
CA GLU A 51 5.65 11.64 18.99
C GLU A 51 6.33 10.80 20.08
N LYS A 52 5.64 9.78 20.59
CA LYS A 52 6.14 8.91 21.66
C LYS A 52 6.88 7.68 21.14
N ASN A 53 6.68 7.32 19.87
CA ASN A 53 7.09 6.03 19.30
C ASN A 53 7.94 6.13 18.04
N LEU A 54 8.41 7.33 17.68
CA LEU A 54 9.23 7.53 16.48
C LEU A 54 10.49 6.66 16.49
N GLU A 55 11.15 6.55 17.65
CA GLU A 55 12.35 5.74 17.80
C GLU A 55 12.05 4.24 17.64
N TRP A 56 10.90 3.79 18.17
CA TRP A 56 10.45 2.41 17.98
C TRP A 56 10.19 2.12 16.48
N TYR A 57 9.51 3.04 15.79
CA TYR A 57 9.22 2.94 14.37
C TYR A 57 10.51 2.93 13.52
N ARG A 58 11.44 3.83 13.83
CA ARG A 58 12.77 3.90 13.18
C ARG A 58 13.53 2.58 13.29
N LYS A 59 13.53 1.97 14.48
CA LYS A 59 14.23 0.69 14.73
C LYS A 59 13.63 -0.48 13.95
N ILE A 60 12.30 -0.58 13.85
CA ILE A 60 11.69 -1.67 13.05
C ILE A 60 11.95 -1.48 11.54
N LEU A 61 11.94 -0.25 11.05
CA LEU A 61 12.22 0.04 9.65
C LEU A 61 13.69 -0.22 9.30
N ALA A 62 14.63 0.19 10.15
CA ALA A 62 16.05 -0.06 9.93
C ALA A 62 16.35 -1.56 9.82
N GLN A 63 15.73 -2.38 10.68
CA GLN A 63 15.81 -3.84 10.59
C GLN A 63 15.23 -4.38 9.29
N ALA A 64 14.07 -3.88 8.86
CA ALA A 64 13.40 -4.34 7.64
C ALA A 64 14.16 -3.98 6.35
N LEU A 65 14.89 -2.86 6.35
CA LEU A 65 15.70 -2.41 5.22
C LEU A 65 17.13 -2.98 5.25
N GLY A 66 17.53 -3.66 6.33
CA GLY A 66 18.91 -4.11 6.53
C GLY A 66 19.91 -2.95 6.71
N GLU A 67 19.41 -1.76 7.03
CA GLU A 67 20.23 -0.57 7.18
C GLU A 67 20.90 -0.55 8.56
N ARG A 68 22.23 -0.42 8.56
CA ARG A 68 23.02 -0.27 9.79
C ARG A 68 23.08 1.17 10.31
N ARG A 69 22.63 2.15 9.51
CA ARG A 69 22.65 3.57 9.85
C ARG A 69 21.27 4.01 10.37
N PRO A 70 21.21 5.02 11.26
CA PRO A 70 19.94 5.56 11.70
C PRO A 70 19.24 6.26 10.52
N LEU A 71 18.09 5.71 10.12
CA LEU A 71 17.22 6.31 9.10
C LEU A 71 16.79 7.72 9.50
N ASN A 72 17.02 8.72 8.64
CA ASN A 72 16.52 10.07 8.89
C ASN A 72 15.03 10.18 8.49
N ILE A 73 14.15 9.85 9.43
CA ILE A 73 12.70 9.81 9.20
C ILE A 73 12.06 11.11 9.66
N ASN A 74 11.36 11.79 8.75
CA ASN A 74 10.49 12.92 9.09
C ASN A 74 9.14 12.39 9.63
N PRO A 75 8.79 12.64 10.91
CA PRO A 75 7.56 12.14 11.52
C PRO A 75 6.30 12.59 10.77
N LYS A 76 6.30 13.80 10.18
CA LYS A 76 5.16 14.31 9.40
C LYS A 76 4.86 13.46 8.17
N ASN A 77 5.90 12.87 7.57
CA ASN A 77 5.73 11.97 6.42
C ASN A 77 5.30 10.55 6.84
N CYS A 78 5.22 10.24 8.13
CA CYS A 78 4.81 8.91 8.60
C CYS A 78 3.35 8.87 9.06
N ILE A 79 2.71 10.02 9.16
CA ILE A 79 1.30 10.16 9.50
C ILE A 79 0.47 9.40 8.46
N GLY A 80 -0.55 8.67 8.91
CA GLY A 80 -1.42 7.86 8.05
C GLY A 80 -0.82 6.53 7.60
N THR A 81 0.40 6.19 8.05
CA THR A 81 0.96 4.86 7.83
C THR A 81 0.23 3.85 8.70
N VAL A 82 -0.12 2.68 8.14
CA VAL A 82 -0.73 1.58 8.89
C VAL A 82 0.18 0.37 8.87
N LEU A 83 0.40 -0.24 10.04
CA LEU A 83 1.26 -1.41 10.21
C LEU A 83 0.42 -2.61 10.66
N SER A 84 0.60 -3.76 10.02
CA SER A 84 0.10 -5.03 10.54
C SER A 84 1.23 -5.80 11.18
N LEU A 85 1.20 -5.98 12.49
CA LEU A 85 2.27 -6.60 13.29
C LEU A 85 1.94 -8.07 13.57
N ASN A 86 2.85 -8.98 13.21
CA ASN A 86 2.78 -10.38 13.59
C ASN A 86 3.89 -10.72 14.58
N GLY A 87 3.56 -10.66 15.88
CA GLY A 87 4.52 -10.87 16.96
C GLY A 87 5.23 -12.22 16.89
N HIS A 88 4.47 -13.30 16.67
CA HIS A 88 4.97 -14.67 16.67
C HIS A 88 5.87 -14.98 15.47
N ARG A 89 5.43 -14.59 14.25
CA ARG A 89 6.19 -14.85 13.01
C ARG A 89 7.26 -13.79 12.73
N LYS A 90 7.42 -12.80 13.61
CA LYS A 90 8.42 -11.71 13.54
C LYS A 90 8.46 -11.02 12.17
N TYR A 91 7.30 -10.59 11.69
CA TYR A 91 7.21 -9.72 10.51
C TYR A 91 6.13 -8.66 10.70
N PHE A 92 6.18 -7.63 9.87
CA PHE A 92 5.07 -6.70 9.70
C PHE A 92 4.76 -6.46 8.22
N CYS A 93 3.52 -6.08 7.93
CA CYS A 93 3.13 -5.50 6.63
C CYS A 93 2.90 -4.01 6.81
N MET A 94 3.09 -3.23 5.76
CA MET A 94 2.99 -1.76 5.81
C MET A 94 2.10 -1.24 4.69
N TYR A 95 1.21 -0.33 5.06
CA TYR A 95 0.47 0.55 4.15
C TYR A 95 1.00 1.98 4.31
N HIS A 96 1.22 2.66 3.19
CA HIS A 96 1.60 4.06 3.16
C HIS A 96 1.06 4.72 1.88
N ALA A 97 0.36 5.85 2.00
CA ALA A 97 -0.35 6.48 0.88
C ALA A 97 0.56 6.83 -0.30
N LYS A 98 1.79 7.32 -0.03
CA LYS A 98 2.79 7.65 -1.07
C LYS A 98 3.52 6.43 -1.65
N HIS A 99 3.36 5.26 -1.03
CA HIS A 99 4.06 4.04 -1.40
C HIS A 99 3.07 2.88 -1.48
N MET A 100 2.02 3.05 -2.28
CA MET A 100 1.11 1.95 -2.59
C MET A 100 1.91 0.84 -3.27
N GLU A 101 1.88 -0.36 -2.70
CA GLU A 101 2.56 -1.51 -3.30
C GLU A 101 2.03 -1.72 -4.72
N PRO A 102 2.91 -1.80 -5.74
CA PRO A 102 2.48 -2.03 -7.11
C PRO A 102 1.64 -3.30 -7.11
N VAL A 103 0.39 -3.19 -7.57
CA VAL A 103 -0.45 -4.35 -7.79
C VAL A 103 0.29 -5.19 -8.83
N PRO A 104 0.66 -6.45 -8.54
CA PRO A 104 1.25 -7.29 -9.57
C PRO A 104 0.23 -7.34 -10.70
N LYS A 105 0.58 -6.75 -11.85
CA LYS A 105 -0.23 -6.87 -13.06
C LYS A 105 -0.33 -8.37 -13.29
N LYS A 106 -1.51 -8.96 -13.02
CA LYS A 106 -1.83 -10.26 -13.60
C LYS A 106 -1.56 -10.05 -15.08
N LYS A 107 -0.58 -10.76 -15.64
CA LYS A 107 -0.46 -10.86 -17.09
C LYS A 107 -1.86 -11.29 -17.52
N LYS A 108 -2.63 -10.38 -18.10
CA LYS A 108 -3.63 -10.78 -19.07
C LYS A 108 -2.77 -11.50 -20.10
N GLU A 109 -2.71 -12.81 -20.00
CA GLU A 109 -2.50 -13.62 -21.20
C GLU A 109 -3.49 -13.02 -22.18
N SER A 110 -2.94 -12.30 -23.18
CA SER A 110 -3.76 -11.72 -24.22
C SER A 110 -4.61 -12.85 -24.74
N GLY A 111 -5.93 -12.62 -24.70
CA GLY A 111 -6.92 -13.56 -25.18
C GLY A 111 -6.43 -14.18 -26.47
N GLY A 112 -6.53 -15.52 -26.54
CA GLY A 112 -6.13 -16.27 -27.71
C GLY A 112 -6.67 -15.60 -28.96
N ASP A 113 -5.75 -15.19 -29.83
CA ASP A 113 -6.06 -14.86 -31.20
C ASP A 113 -6.74 -16.09 -31.81
N PHE A 114 -8.04 -15.98 -32.01
CA PHE A 114 -8.79 -16.81 -32.92
C PHE A 114 -8.25 -16.50 -34.32
N MET A 115 -7.26 -17.29 -34.77
CA MET A 115 -6.77 -17.26 -36.15
C MET A 115 -7.88 -17.84 -37.05
N GLY A 116 -8.79 -16.96 -37.46
CA GLY A 116 -9.74 -17.19 -38.53
C GLY A 116 -9.07 -17.08 -39.89
N PHE A 117 -9.09 -18.21 -40.61
CA PHE A 117 -9.20 -18.37 -42.07
C PHE A 117 -8.59 -17.27 -42.97
N GLU A 118 -7.42 -17.58 -43.53
CA GLU A 118 -6.87 -16.94 -44.72
C GLU A 118 -7.48 -17.55 -45.99
N ASP A 119 -7.96 -16.72 -46.93
CA ASP A 119 -7.37 -16.59 -48.29
C ASP A 119 -8.28 -15.81 -49.29
N SER A 120 -7.60 -14.98 -50.08
CA SER A 120 -7.87 -14.56 -51.48
C SER A 120 -8.84 -13.42 -51.85
N SER A 121 -8.26 -12.26 -52.22
CA SER A 121 -8.12 -11.75 -53.62
C SER A 121 -8.51 -10.27 -53.90
N SER A 122 -7.56 -9.57 -54.57
CA SER A 122 -7.69 -8.57 -55.66
C SER A 122 -8.23 -7.13 -55.42
N GLY A 123 -7.32 -6.14 -55.59
CA GLY A 123 -7.45 -5.16 -56.69
C GLY A 123 -7.76 -3.68 -56.40
N SER A 124 -6.87 -2.81 -56.92
CA SER A 124 -7.12 -1.52 -57.59
C SER A 124 -6.84 -0.19 -56.85
N ASP A 125 -6.06 0.63 -57.56
CA ASP A 125 -5.68 2.03 -57.32
C ASP A 125 -6.86 3.00 -57.25
N THR A 126 -6.82 3.93 -56.29
CA THR A 126 -7.27 5.33 -56.47
C THR A 126 -6.44 6.27 -55.60
N SER A 127 -5.85 7.28 -56.25
CA SER A 127 -5.27 8.47 -55.64
C SER A 127 -6.38 9.41 -55.19
N ASP A 128 -6.43 9.81 -53.92
CA ASP A 128 -7.05 11.09 -53.55
C ASP A 128 -6.51 11.68 -52.23
N VAL A 129 -6.49 13.00 -52.20
CA VAL A 129 -5.82 13.89 -51.25
C VAL A 129 -6.60 14.07 -49.94
N GLU A 130 -5.85 14.32 -48.87
CA GLU A 130 -6.24 14.93 -47.59
C GLU A 130 -7.60 14.50 -46.97
N SER A 131 -7.53 13.58 -46.01
CA SER A 131 -8.47 13.54 -44.89
C SER A 131 -7.78 13.01 -43.64
N GLY A 132 -7.63 13.91 -42.67
CA GLY A 132 -6.91 13.66 -41.42
C GLY A 132 -7.60 12.63 -40.53
N HIS A 133 -6.81 11.65 -40.07
CA HIS A 133 -7.01 10.99 -38.78
C HIS A 133 -5.72 10.25 -38.40
N LEU A 134 -4.71 10.98 -37.91
CA LEU A 134 -3.52 10.39 -37.33
C LEU A 134 -3.92 9.74 -35.99
N LEU A 135 -4.30 8.47 -36.04
CA LEU A 135 -4.56 7.63 -34.89
C LEU A 135 -3.27 7.51 -34.05
N LYS A 136 -3.18 8.43 -33.10
CA LYS A 136 -2.68 8.27 -31.73
C LYS A 136 -1.74 7.08 -31.55
N LYS A 137 -0.47 7.37 -31.79
CA LYS A 137 0.65 6.82 -31.00
C LYS A 137 0.28 7.01 -29.53
N GLN A 138 -0.20 5.97 -28.86
CA GLN A 138 -0.50 6.02 -27.42
C GLN A 138 0.83 5.95 -26.65
N GLU A 139 1.61 7.01 -26.78
CA GLU A 139 2.48 7.50 -25.73
C GLU A 139 1.60 8.16 -24.66
N ASP A 140 0.79 7.37 -23.95
CA ASP A 140 0.23 7.80 -22.66
C ASP A 140 1.21 7.38 -21.55
N THR A 141 2.45 7.85 -21.67
CA THR A 141 3.17 8.35 -20.49
C THR A 141 2.33 9.51 -19.97
N CYS A 142 1.47 9.23 -19.00
CA CYS A 142 0.79 10.28 -18.24
C CYS A 142 1.85 11.06 -17.45
N ALA A 143 2.42 12.07 -18.11
CA ALA A 143 3.16 13.17 -17.53
C ALA A 143 2.26 14.08 -16.64
N ALA A 144 1.22 13.51 -16.03
CA ALA A 144 0.33 14.16 -15.07
C ALA A 144 0.80 13.92 -13.61
N ASP A 145 1.64 12.92 -13.35
CA ASP A 145 1.94 12.46 -11.98
C ASP A 145 3.07 13.21 -11.26
N VAL A 146 3.69 14.20 -11.89
CA VAL A 146 4.75 14.98 -11.23
C VAL A 146 4.14 16.04 -10.30
N TYR A 147 2.92 16.52 -10.58
CA TYR A 147 2.24 17.58 -9.82
C TYR A 147 1.06 17.09 -8.95
N SER A 148 0.74 15.80 -8.93
CA SER A 148 -0.27 15.21 -8.02
C SER A 148 0.24 14.96 -6.59
N ASN A 149 1.46 15.42 -6.26
CA ASN A 149 2.20 15.05 -5.05
C ASN A 149 1.74 15.73 -3.74
N VAL A 150 0.66 16.53 -3.77
CA VAL A 150 0.05 17.07 -2.55
C VAL A 150 -1.09 16.15 -2.11
N LEU A 151 -0.73 15.10 -1.36
CA LEU A 151 -1.71 14.30 -0.63
C LEU A 151 -2.13 15.06 0.62
N PHE A 152 -3.41 15.44 0.66
CA PHE A 152 -4.01 15.99 1.86
C PHE A 152 -4.15 14.89 2.93
N GLU A 153 -4.07 15.31 4.18
CA GLU A 153 -4.16 14.44 5.35
C GLU A 153 -5.44 13.59 5.34
N GLU A 154 -6.53 14.16 4.83
CA GLU A 154 -7.83 13.52 4.70
C GLU A 154 -7.89 12.37 3.69
N HIS A 155 -6.96 12.30 2.74
CA HIS A 155 -6.93 11.23 1.72
C HIS A 155 -5.86 10.16 2.02
N LEU A 156 -5.16 10.25 3.15
CA LEU A 156 -4.08 9.31 3.50
C LEU A 156 -4.57 7.87 3.66
N LEU A 157 -5.84 7.66 4.04
CA LEU A 157 -6.40 6.34 4.31
C LEU A 157 -7.37 5.84 3.25
N ASP A 158 -7.55 6.53 2.12
CA ASP A 158 -8.49 6.14 1.07
C ASP A 158 -8.16 4.76 0.46
N GLY A 159 -6.88 4.44 0.34
CA GLY A 159 -6.41 3.13 -0.14
C GLY A 159 -6.39 2.04 0.94
N LEU A 160 -6.69 2.35 2.20
CA LEU A 160 -6.56 1.42 3.32
C LEU A 160 -7.50 0.20 3.20
N PRO A 161 -8.78 0.33 2.84
CA PRO A 161 -9.69 -0.82 2.71
C PRO A 161 -9.15 -1.86 1.71
N ASN A 162 -8.74 -1.41 0.52
CA ASN A 162 -8.17 -2.28 -0.51
C ASN A 162 -6.88 -2.95 -0.03
N TRP A 163 -6.05 -2.25 0.73
CA TRP A 163 -4.85 -2.84 1.32
C TRP A 163 -5.19 -3.87 2.42
N LEU A 164 -6.23 -3.65 3.21
CA LEU A 164 -6.70 -4.61 4.22
C LEU A 164 -7.17 -5.92 3.57
N ASP A 165 -7.89 -5.85 2.45
CA ASP A 165 -8.29 -7.05 1.71
C ASP A 165 -7.06 -7.84 1.24
N ARG A 166 -6.08 -7.17 0.63
CA ARG A 166 -4.79 -7.78 0.25
C ARG A 166 -4.02 -8.34 1.45
N LEU A 167 -4.09 -7.68 2.60
CA LEU A 167 -3.46 -8.13 3.85
C LEU A 167 -4.07 -9.45 4.34
N PHE A 168 -5.38 -9.62 4.17
CA PHE A 168 -6.09 -10.83 4.59
C PHE A 168 -5.96 -11.96 3.57
N GLU A 169 -5.94 -11.66 2.28
CA GLU A 169 -5.56 -12.60 1.22
C GLU A 169 -4.10 -13.04 1.33
N GLY A 170 -3.25 -12.22 1.97
CA GLY A 170 -1.84 -12.52 2.18
C GLY A 170 -0.93 -12.11 1.03
N THR A 171 -1.39 -11.21 0.16
CA THR A 171 -0.68 -10.69 -1.03
C THR A 171 0.12 -9.41 -0.77
N THR A 172 0.10 -8.89 0.47
CA THR A 172 0.93 -7.75 0.89
C THR A 172 2.37 -8.17 1.20
N LYS A 173 3.32 -7.24 1.00
CA LYS A 173 4.73 -7.48 1.32
C LYS A 173 4.93 -7.65 2.82
N ARG A 174 5.70 -8.69 3.18
CA ARG A 174 6.07 -8.98 4.56
C ARG A 174 7.52 -8.57 4.80
N TYR A 175 7.70 -7.69 5.77
CA TYR A 175 9.00 -7.24 6.25
C TYR A 175 9.38 -8.05 7.49
N TYR A 176 10.29 -9.00 7.32
CA TYR A 176 10.79 -9.82 8.42
C TYR A 176 11.81 -9.05 9.24
N ILE A 177 11.74 -9.18 10.57
CA ILE A 177 12.64 -8.53 11.51
C ILE A 177 13.25 -9.58 12.45
N GLN A 178 14.42 -9.26 13.00
CA GLN A 178 15.14 -10.18 13.88
C GLN A 178 14.53 -10.17 15.28
N TYR A 179 14.18 -8.97 15.77
CA TYR A 179 13.60 -8.76 17.09
C TYR A 179 12.67 -7.54 17.12
N TRP A 180 11.71 -7.57 18.04
CA TRP A 180 10.83 -6.45 18.32
C TRP A 180 11.51 -5.46 19.29
N PRO A 181 11.56 -4.15 18.98
CA PRO A 181 12.14 -3.19 19.91
C PRO A 181 11.36 -3.10 21.22
N GLU A 182 12.06 -2.85 22.32
CA GLU A 182 11.51 -3.03 23.67
C GLU A 182 10.64 -1.86 24.18
N CYS A 183 10.80 -0.67 23.61
CA CYS A 183 10.25 0.57 24.16
C CYS A 183 9.05 1.11 23.37
N MET A 184 8.05 0.27 23.05
CA MET A 184 6.77 0.74 22.49
C MET A 184 5.89 1.31 23.62
N LYS A 185 5.57 2.61 23.54
CA LYS A 185 4.86 3.40 24.54
C LYS A 185 3.43 3.74 24.14
#